data_AF-A0A534ZGE6-F1
#
_entry.id   AF-A0A534ZGE6-F1
#
_cell.length_a   1.000
_cell.length_b   1.000
_cell.length_c   1.000
_cell.angle_alpha   90.00
_cell.angle_beta   90.00
_cell.angle_gamma   90.00
#
_symmetry.space_group_name_H-M   'P 1'
#
loop_
_entity.id
_entity.type
_entity.pdbx_description
1 polymer ?
#
loop_
_entity_poly.entity_id
_entity_poly.type
_entity_poly.pdbx_seq_one_letter_code
_entity_poly.pdbx_strand_id
1 'polypeptide(L)'
;MILALDGAPSKRRAASLQTPGRRNRSFPHHFFALRAIDEAGNAGPLATIGPLTLRRVSLTHGGAGRDRLSLTARITALLAQLGLPGQDVTLVLQNGTGQFFSVTVPAVALVPNATGTRVRFRDPTGTLAGGLTSLSMGGRTRTEVSARGRHLSLAGAAAGPFTAILRIGSLELSTTGTLRPAGSRLVFP
;
A
#
# COMPACT_ATOMS: atom_id res chain seq x y z
N MET A 1 -81.64 15.05 2.21
CA MET A 1 -82.03 15.53 0.87
C MET A 1 -80.92 16.44 0.36
N ILE A 2 -80.18 15.97 -0.66
CA ILE A 2 -79.33 16.69 -1.67
C ILE A 2 -78.22 17.63 -1.11
N LEU A 3 -76.89 17.42 -1.19
CA LEU A 3 -75.91 16.97 -2.21
C LEU A 3 -75.40 18.07 -3.17
N ALA A 4 -74.13 18.47 -2.98
CA ALA A 4 -73.11 18.93 -3.96
C ALA A 4 -71.79 19.12 -3.15
N LEU A 5 -70.68 18.36 -3.24
CA LEU A 5 -69.83 17.81 -4.31
C LEU A 5 -69.14 18.86 -5.20
N ASP A 6 -67.88 19.15 -4.88
CA ASP A 6 -66.80 19.55 -5.80
C ASP A 6 -65.47 19.28 -5.06
N GLY A 7 -64.39 18.67 -5.53
CA GLY A 7 -63.97 18.03 -6.79
C GLY A 7 -62.53 17.55 -6.52
N ALA A 8 -62.20 16.29 -6.82
CA ALA A 8 -60.86 15.67 -6.65
C ALA A 8 -60.05 15.77 -7.98
N PRO A 9 -58.84 15.17 -8.17
CA PRO A 9 -57.75 14.78 -7.27
C PRO A 9 -56.34 15.28 -7.75
N SER A 10 -55.34 15.18 -6.88
CA SER A 10 -53.92 15.45 -7.15
C SER A 10 -53.17 14.24 -7.76
N LYS A 11 -52.59 14.35 -8.97
CA LYS A 11 -51.60 13.40 -9.54
C LYS A 11 -50.60 14.04 -10.54
N ARG A 12 -49.31 13.96 -10.13
CA ARG A 12 -48.07 13.63 -10.90
C ARG A 12 -47.48 14.53 -12.01
N ARG A 13 -46.24 14.98 -11.69
CA ARG A 13 -44.95 14.95 -12.44
C ARG A 13 -44.79 15.73 -13.77
N ALA A 14 -43.77 16.60 -13.83
CA ALA A 14 -42.65 16.48 -14.77
C ALA A 14 -41.52 17.47 -14.43
N ALA A 15 -40.29 17.06 -14.73
CA ALA A 15 -39.02 17.70 -14.41
C ALA A 15 -38.72 18.94 -15.26
N SER A 16 -38.01 19.91 -14.68
CA SER A 16 -37.20 20.87 -15.42
C SER A 16 -35.76 20.79 -14.90
N LEU A 17 -34.84 20.55 -15.83
CA LEU A 17 -33.40 20.44 -15.62
C LEU A 17 -32.80 21.81 -15.27
N GLN A 18 -32.02 21.84 -14.19
CA GLN A 18 -30.90 22.79 -14.06
C GLN A 18 -29.67 22.05 -13.51
N THR A 19 -28.75 21.72 -14.43
CA THR A 19 -27.40 21.18 -14.18
C THR A 19 -26.52 22.26 -13.52
N PRO A 20 -25.37 21.93 -12.88
CA PRO A 20 -25.22 22.09 -11.44
C PRO A 20 -24.18 23.14 -11.06
N GLY A 21 -24.49 23.94 -10.05
CA GLY A 21 -23.46 24.65 -9.28
C GLY A 21 -22.54 23.64 -8.60
N ARG A 22 -21.28 23.62 -9.04
CA ARG A 22 -20.16 22.77 -8.60
C ARG A 22 -19.91 22.94 -7.09
N ARG A 23 -20.64 22.23 -6.24
CA ARG A 23 -20.34 22.15 -4.80
C ARG A 23 -19.23 21.13 -4.59
N ASN A 24 -18.07 21.65 -4.21
CA ASN A 24 -16.92 20.90 -3.74
C ASN A 24 -17.30 20.14 -2.45
N ARG A 25 -17.91 18.96 -2.59
CA ARG A 25 -18.18 18.07 -1.46
C ARG A 25 -16.92 17.25 -1.17
N SER A 26 -16.05 17.82 -0.35
CA SER A 26 -15.15 17.01 0.46
C SER A 26 -16.02 16.29 1.48
N PHE A 27 -16.22 14.98 1.30
CA PHE A 27 -16.72 14.15 2.38
C PHE A 27 -15.51 13.80 3.25
N PRO A 28 -15.51 14.13 4.56
CA PRO A 28 -14.53 13.55 5.46
C PRO A 28 -14.75 12.04 5.46
N HIS A 29 -13.84 11.30 4.83
CA HIS A 29 -13.80 9.86 4.93
C HIS A 29 -13.37 9.51 6.36
N HIS A 30 -14.36 9.25 7.23
CA HIS A 30 -14.13 8.69 8.54
C HIS A 30 -13.79 7.20 8.32
N PHE A 31 -12.54 6.83 8.59
CA PHE A 31 -12.09 5.44 8.52
C PHE A 31 -12.18 4.83 9.90
N PHE A 32 -12.97 3.77 10.05
CA PHE A 32 -13.00 2.96 11.26
C PHE A 32 -11.93 1.86 11.14
N ALA A 33 -10.92 1.90 12.00
CA ALA A 33 -10.02 0.76 12.21
C ALA A 33 -10.58 -0.06 13.37
N LEU A 34 -10.93 -1.32 13.13
CA LEU A 34 -11.37 -2.25 14.17
C LEU A 34 -10.13 -2.85 14.83
N ARG A 35 -10.00 -2.64 16.15
CA ARG A 35 -8.96 -3.21 16.99
C ARG A 35 -9.67 -4.01 18.08
N ALA A 36 -9.27 -5.27 18.28
CA ALA A 36 -9.69 -5.99 19.47
C ALA A 36 -9.16 -5.21 20.70
N ILE A 37 -9.93 -5.08 21.77
CA ILE A 37 -9.44 -4.51 23.02
C ILE A 37 -9.63 -5.59 24.08
N ASP A 38 -8.56 -5.92 24.81
CA ASP A 38 -8.68 -6.81 25.96
C ASP A 38 -9.40 -6.10 27.13
N GLU A 39 -9.75 -6.86 28.18
CA GLU A 39 -10.46 -6.30 29.34
C GLU A 39 -9.64 -5.24 30.11
N ALA A 40 -8.32 -5.19 29.90
CA ALA A 40 -7.41 -4.21 30.49
C ALA A 40 -7.26 -2.94 29.63
N GLY A 41 -7.96 -2.83 28.50
CA GLY A 41 -7.85 -1.69 27.59
C GLY A 41 -6.62 -1.76 26.66
N ASN A 42 -5.86 -2.85 26.70
CA ASN A 42 -4.79 -3.06 25.73
C ASN A 42 -5.41 -3.45 24.42
N ALA A 43 -5.13 -2.64 23.42
CA ALA A 43 -5.69 -2.87 22.13
C ALA A 43 -4.82 -3.92 21.39
N GLY A 44 -5.44 -5.01 20.96
CA GLY A 44 -4.84 -6.11 20.22
C GLY A 44 -4.42 -5.74 18.80
N PRO A 45 -3.91 -6.68 17.99
CA PRO A 45 -3.57 -6.42 16.60
C PRO A 45 -4.79 -5.96 15.78
N LEU A 46 -4.56 -5.13 14.75
CA LEU A 46 -5.60 -4.64 13.83
C LEU A 46 -6.34 -5.84 13.20
N ALA A 47 -7.67 -5.87 13.32
CA ALA A 47 -8.46 -7.10 13.22
C ALA A 47 -8.51 -7.76 11.82
N THR A 48 -8.08 -7.10 10.74
CA THR A 48 -7.71 -7.73 9.44
C THR A 48 -7.13 -6.66 8.50
N ILE A 49 -5.83 -6.73 8.21
CA ILE A 49 -5.17 -5.87 7.20
C ILE A 49 -5.14 -6.54 5.81
N GLY A 50 -5.51 -7.82 5.75
CA GLY A 50 -5.35 -8.67 4.57
C GLY A 50 -3.87 -9.02 4.34
N PRO A 51 -3.60 -10.12 3.61
CA PRO A 51 -2.24 -10.57 3.38
C PRO A 51 -1.46 -9.62 2.46
N LEU A 52 -0.14 -9.62 2.58
CA LEU A 52 0.74 -9.11 1.54
C LEU A 52 0.77 -10.12 0.38
N THR A 53 0.35 -9.69 -0.80
CA THR A 53 0.42 -10.50 -2.01
C THR A 53 1.49 -9.96 -2.94
N LEU A 54 2.58 -10.71 -3.14
CA LEU A 54 3.57 -10.37 -4.15
C LEU A 54 2.97 -10.46 -5.56
N ARG A 55 3.38 -9.53 -6.42
CA ARG A 55 2.93 -9.44 -7.81
C ARG A 55 4.07 -9.55 -8.80
N ARG A 56 5.26 -9.11 -8.40
CA ARG A 56 6.48 -9.25 -9.18
C ARG A 56 7.67 -8.95 -8.29
N VAL A 57 8.73 -9.74 -8.42
CA VAL A 57 10.05 -9.39 -7.89
C VAL A 57 11.06 -9.57 -9.01
N SER A 58 12.01 -8.65 -9.10
CA SER A 58 13.15 -8.76 -10.00
C SER A 58 14.38 -8.24 -9.28
N LEU A 59 15.35 -9.12 -9.10
CA LEU A 59 16.67 -8.83 -8.59
C LEU A 59 17.64 -8.97 -9.77
N THR A 60 18.47 -7.97 -10.02
CA THR A 60 19.52 -8.06 -11.04
C THR A 60 20.86 -8.00 -10.35
N HIS A 61 21.70 -8.99 -10.61
CA HIS A 61 23.11 -8.96 -10.22
C HIS A 61 23.88 -8.15 -11.26
N GLY A 62 24.40 -6.99 -10.84
CA GLY A 62 25.22 -6.10 -11.66
C GLY A 62 26.70 -6.14 -11.30
N GLY A 63 27.07 -6.86 -10.24
CA GLY A 63 28.36 -6.77 -9.56
C GLY A 63 28.30 -5.82 -8.35
N ALA A 64 29.38 -5.75 -7.56
CA ALA A 64 29.42 -4.98 -6.32
C ALA A 64 28.90 -3.54 -6.50
N GLY A 65 27.84 -3.18 -5.76
CA GLY A 65 27.24 -1.84 -5.79
C GLY A 65 26.54 -1.48 -7.12
N ARG A 66 26.18 -2.48 -7.94
CA ARG A 66 25.42 -2.29 -9.19
C ARG A 66 24.13 -3.09 -9.23
N ASP A 67 23.81 -3.77 -8.14
CA ASP A 67 22.60 -4.58 -8.06
C ASP A 67 21.35 -3.70 -8.06
N ARG A 68 20.27 -4.29 -8.57
CA ARG A 68 18.98 -3.61 -8.72
C ARG A 68 17.85 -4.46 -8.18
N LEU A 69 16.92 -3.79 -7.51
CA LEU A 69 15.69 -4.36 -6.98
C LEU A 69 14.50 -3.67 -7.65
N SER A 70 13.53 -4.47 -8.09
CA SER A 70 12.19 -4.01 -8.39
C SER A 70 11.19 -4.97 -7.76
N LEU A 71 10.31 -4.45 -6.92
CA LEU A 71 9.28 -5.22 -6.25
C LEU A 71 7.92 -4.54 -6.42
N THR A 72 6.90 -5.34 -6.72
CA THR A 72 5.51 -4.92 -6.66
C THR A 72 4.70 -5.91 -5.82
N ALA A 73 3.83 -5.37 -4.98
CA ALA A 73 2.98 -6.15 -4.09
C ALA A 73 1.64 -5.44 -3.88
N ARG A 74 0.70 -6.13 -3.24
CA ARG A 74 -0.63 -5.65 -2.89
C ARG A 74 -0.97 -5.97 -1.45
N ILE A 75 -1.71 -5.06 -0.83
CA ILE A 75 -2.29 -5.22 0.50
C ILE A 75 -3.75 -4.80 0.38
N THR A 76 -4.67 -5.58 0.96
CA THR A 76 -6.11 -5.29 0.89
C THR A 76 -6.46 -4.00 1.65
N ALA A 77 -5.79 -3.73 2.76
CA ALA A 77 -5.94 -2.49 3.51
C ALA A 77 -5.55 -1.24 2.71
N LEU A 78 -6.22 -0.14 3.00
CA LEU A 78 -5.93 1.20 2.48
C LEU A 78 -4.82 1.88 3.27
N LEU A 79 -4.23 2.91 2.67
CA LEU A 79 -3.09 3.63 3.22
C LEU A 79 -3.32 4.15 4.65
N ALA A 80 -4.50 4.71 4.91
CA ALA A 80 -4.87 5.22 6.23
C ALA A 80 -4.96 4.11 7.29
N GLN A 81 -5.42 2.91 6.92
CA GLN A 81 -5.49 1.75 7.82
C GLN A 81 -4.11 1.19 8.16
N LEU A 82 -3.11 1.47 7.31
CA LEU A 82 -1.70 1.13 7.54
C LEU A 82 -0.97 2.20 8.37
N GLY A 83 -1.63 3.30 8.76
CA GLY A 83 -1.01 4.38 9.53
C GLY A 83 -0.05 5.29 8.74
N LEU A 84 -0.05 5.20 7.40
CA LEU A 84 0.83 6.01 6.55
C LEU A 84 0.21 7.38 6.23
N PRO A 85 1.02 8.46 6.08
CA PRO A 85 2.49 8.49 6.07
C PRO A 85 3.19 8.48 7.44
N GLY A 86 2.48 8.45 8.57
CA GLY A 86 3.05 8.65 9.90
C GLY A 86 3.89 7.49 10.47
N GLN A 87 4.26 6.51 9.65
CA GLN A 87 4.97 5.31 10.06
C GLN A 87 6.16 5.05 9.13
N ASP A 88 7.24 4.54 9.70
CA ASP A 88 8.38 4.06 8.92
C ASP A 88 8.00 2.81 8.13
N VAL A 89 8.54 2.69 6.92
CA VAL A 89 8.31 1.53 6.07
C VAL A 89 9.61 0.77 5.87
N THR A 90 9.68 -0.46 6.37
CA THR A 90 10.84 -1.33 6.20
C THR A 90 10.53 -2.46 5.23
N LEU A 91 11.38 -2.66 4.23
CA LEU A 91 11.32 -3.81 3.32
C LEU A 91 12.49 -4.74 3.63
N VAL A 92 12.18 -5.99 3.93
CA VAL A 92 13.16 -7.05 4.19
C VAL A 92 12.95 -8.18 3.18
N LEU A 93 14.06 -8.70 2.65
CA LEU A 93 14.08 -9.94 1.87
C LEU A 93 15.05 -10.93 2.52
N GLN A 94 14.58 -12.16 2.68
CA GLN A 94 15.34 -13.24 3.30
C GLN A 94 15.11 -14.56 2.57
N ASN A 95 16.04 -15.50 2.71
CA ASN A 95 15.95 -16.86 2.20
C ASN A 95 16.45 -17.84 3.28
N GLY A 96 16.70 -19.09 2.92
CA GLY A 96 17.15 -20.13 3.85
C GLY A 96 18.49 -19.84 4.56
N THR A 97 19.29 -18.88 4.07
CA THR A 97 20.57 -18.49 4.70
C THR A 97 20.42 -17.26 5.60
N GLY A 98 19.23 -16.65 5.65
CA GLY A 98 18.94 -15.48 6.46
C GLY A 98 18.54 -14.26 5.63
N GLN A 99 18.60 -13.09 6.26
CA GLN A 99 18.30 -11.81 5.63
C GLN A 99 19.43 -11.38 4.69
N PHE A 100 19.13 -11.23 3.41
CA PHE A 100 20.09 -10.75 2.41
C PHE A 100 19.85 -9.29 2.00
N PHE A 101 18.70 -8.71 2.35
CA PHE A 101 18.39 -7.32 2.06
C PHE A 101 17.44 -6.74 3.12
N SER A 102 17.71 -5.52 3.58
CA SER A 102 16.82 -4.75 4.45
C SER A 102 17.02 -3.27 4.23
N VAL A 103 15.92 -2.52 4.18
CA VAL A 103 15.91 -1.07 4.04
C VAL A 103 14.73 -0.48 4.79
N THR A 104 14.96 0.65 5.46
CA THR A 104 13.92 1.46 6.08
C THR A 104 13.80 2.80 5.37
N VAL A 105 12.58 3.16 4.98
CA VAL A 105 12.21 4.51 4.55
C VAL A 105 11.57 5.20 5.75
N PRO A 106 12.17 6.27 6.28
CA PRO A 106 11.62 6.96 7.43
C PRO A 106 10.33 7.71 7.04
N ALA A 107 9.39 7.82 7.98
CA ALA A 107 8.09 8.47 7.80
C ALA A 107 8.22 9.89 7.25
N VAL A 108 9.22 10.64 7.74
CA VAL A 108 9.51 12.02 7.29
C VAL A 108 9.87 12.12 5.81
N ALA A 109 10.36 11.04 5.19
CA ALA A 109 10.71 11.00 3.77
C ALA A 109 9.54 10.55 2.88
N LEU A 110 8.40 10.18 3.46
CA LEU A 110 7.19 9.80 2.74
C LEU A 110 6.33 11.03 2.45
N VAL A 111 6.26 11.40 1.17
CA VAL A 111 5.45 12.53 0.71
C VAL A 111 4.05 12.03 0.31
N PRO A 112 2.98 12.41 1.01
CA PRO A 112 1.62 12.09 0.61
C PRO A 112 1.19 12.90 -0.62
N ASN A 113 0.28 12.35 -1.42
CA ASN A 113 -0.38 13.10 -2.48
C ASN A 113 -1.49 13.99 -1.90
N ALA A 114 -1.98 14.96 -2.69
CA ALA A 114 -3.00 15.91 -2.24
C ALA A 114 -4.29 15.28 -1.68
N THR A 115 -4.64 14.06 -2.12
CA THR A 115 -5.83 13.34 -1.64
C THR A 115 -5.56 12.39 -0.48
N GLY A 116 -4.32 12.27 0.01
CA GLY A 116 -3.95 11.37 1.10
C GLY A 116 -4.08 9.87 0.78
N THR A 117 -4.31 9.50 -0.48
CA THR A 117 -4.53 8.09 -0.89
C THR A 117 -3.25 7.39 -1.34
N ARG A 118 -2.13 8.12 -1.44
CA ARG A 118 -0.85 7.60 -1.88
C ARG A 118 0.29 8.35 -1.21
N VAL A 119 1.33 7.63 -0.82
CA VAL A 119 2.62 8.18 -0.40
C VAL A 119 3.71 7.78 -1.37
N ARG A 120 4.72 8.63 -1.49
CA ARG A 120 5.89 8.41 -2.32
C ARG A 120 7.14 8.83 -1.57
N PHE A 121 8.14 7.97 -1.62
CA PHE A 121 9.51 8.32 -1.35
C PHE A 121 10.29 8.28 -2.66
N ARG A 122 11.15 9.27 -2.87
CA ARG A 122 12.02 9.34 -4.03
C ARG A 122 13.38 9.84 -3.59
N ASP A 123 14.38 9.02 -3.81
CA ASP A 123 15.78 9.35 -3.61
C ASP A 123 16.56 8.90 -4.85
N PRO A 124 16.77 9.77 -5.84
CA PRO A 124 17.53 9.41 -7.01
C PRO A 124 18.94 8.93 -6.64
N THR A 125 19.56 9.46 -5.59
CA THR A 125 20.93 9.12 -5.19
C THR A 125 21.02 7.75 -4.55
N GLY A 126 19.95 7.30 -3.88
CA GLY A 126 19.90 6.03 -3.17
C GLY A 126 20.68 6.03 -1.86
N THR A 127 21.04 7.19 -1.31
CA THR A 127 21.83 7.27 -0.08
C THR A 127 20.97 7.20 1.19
N LEU A 128 19.71 7.66 1.13
CA LEU A 128 18.86 7.83 2.31
C LEU A 128 18.27 6.51 2.83
N ALA A 129 18.13 5.52 1.94
CA ALA A 129 17.49 4.25 2.25
C ALA A 129 18.28 3.11 1.61
N GLY A 130 19.57 3.00 1.91
CA GLY A 130 20.39 1.83 1.54
C GLY A 130 20.32 1.42 0.07
N GLY A 131 20.24 2.40 -0.86
CA GLY A 131 20.12 2.24 -2.31
C GLY A 131 18.69 2.10 -2.85
N LEU A 132 17.66 2.15 -2.00
CA LEU A 132 16.28 2.31 -2.44
C LEU A 132 16.08 3.70 -3.04
N THR A 133 15.59 3.74 -4.27
CA THR A 133 15.44 4.98 -5.05
C THR A 133 14.01 5.48 -5.15
N SER A 134 13.05 4.57 -5.03
CA SER A 134 11.65 4.92 -5.01
C SER A 134 10.86 3.91 -4.22
N LEU A 135 9.93 4.40 -3.41
CA LEU A 135 8.85 3.64 -2.81
C LEU A 135 7.55 4.39 -3.10
N SER A 136 6.53 3.67 -3.53
CA SER A 136 5.18 4.20 -3.69
C SER A 136 4.21 3.22 -3.05
N MET A 137 3.35 3.73 -2.18
CA MET A 137 2.29 2.95 -1.55
C MET A 137 0.98 3.69 -1.65
N GLY A 138 -0.08 3.00 -2.07
CA GLY A 138 -1.44 3.50 -1.95
C GLY A 138 -2.35 3.11 -3.11
N GLY A 139 -3.57 3.63 -3.05
CA GLY A 139 -4.67 3.29 -3.93
C GLY A 139 -6.00 3.64 -3.27
N ARG A 140 -7.10 3.48 -4.03
CA ARG A 140 -8.45 3.86 -3.56
C ARG A 140 -9.26 2.69 -3.03
N THR A 141 -8.96 1.49 -3.49
CA THR A 141 -9.68 0.25 -3.12
C THR A 141 -8.79 -0.75 -2.39
N ARG A 142 -7.48 -0.63 -2.55
CA ARG A 142 -6.42 -1.43 -1.92
C ARG A 142 -5.11 -0.66 -2.01
N THR A 143 -4.12 -1.05 -1.23
CA THR A 143 -2.77 -0.48 -1.31
C THR A 143 -1.93 -1.26 -2.31
N GLU A 144 -1.57 -0.63 -3.41
CA GLU A 144 -0.50 -1.13 -4.29
C GLU A 144 0.84 -0.66 -3.74
N VAL A 145 1.80 -1.57 -3.64
CA VAL A 145 3.16 -1.30 -3.18
C VAL A 145 4.11 -1.45 -4.36
N SER A 146 4.96 -0.45 -4.59
CA SER A 146 6.04 -0.53 -5.56
C SER A 146 7.32 0.02 -4.97
N ALA A 147 8.38 -0.78 -4.99
CA ALA A 147 9.70 -0.43 -4.51
C ALA A 147 10.74 -0.64 -5.62
N ARG A 148 11.67 0.30 -5.76
CA ARG A 148 12.82 0.18 -6.66
C ARG A 148 14.09 0.64 -5.99
N GLY A 149 15.16 -0.09 -6.19
CA GLY A 149 16.49 0.28 -5.71
C GLY A 149 17.56 0.01 -6.76
N ARG A 150 18.67 0.74 -6.62
CA ARG A 150 19.87 0.61 -7.44
C ARG A 150 21.09 0.81 -6.54
N HIS A 151 22.25 0.39 -7.01
CA HIS A 151 23.48 0.41 -6.22
C HIS A 151 23.37 -0.39 -4.92
N LEU A 152 22.56 -1.45 -4.96
CA LEU A 152 22.34 -2.34 -3.83
C LEU A 152 23.48 -3.36 -3.71
N SER A 153 23.56 -3.98 -2.54
CA SER A 153 24.24 -5.26 -2.35
C SER A 153 23.17 -6.33 -2.17
N LEU A 154 23.11 -7.29 -3.10
CA LEU A 154 22.23 -8.44 -3.04
C LEU A 154 23.01 -9.76 -2.95
N ALA A 155 24.22 -9.74 -2.38
CA ALA A 155 25.16 -10.86 -2.38
C ALA A 155 24.59 -12.18 -1.79
N GLY A 156 23.61 -12.10 -0.90
CA GLY A 156 22.91 -13.28 -0.35
C GLY A 156 21.69 -13.75 -1.15
N ALA A 157 21.34 -13.09 -2.25
CA ALA A 157 20.18 -13.44 -3.07
C ALA A 157 20.49 -14.64 -3.96
N ALA A 158 19.68 -15.70 -3.85
CA ALA A 158 19.82 -16.93 -4.61
C ALA A 158 18.48 -17.35 -5.22
N ALA A 159 18.54 -18.20 -6.25
CA ALA A 159 17.35 -18.89 -6.75
C ALA A 159 16.80 -19.84 -5.67
N GLY A 160 15.48 -19.99 -5.64
CA GLY A 160 14.79 -20.81 -4.65
C GLY A 160 13.81 -20.03 -3.77
N PRO A 161 13.34 -20.64 -2.67
CA PRO A 161 12.39 -20.02 -1.76
C PRO A 161 12.95 -18.74 -1.13
N PHE A 162 12.10 -17.73 -1.03
CA PHE A 162 12.38 -16.50 -0.32
C PHE A 162 11.14 -16.00 0.42
N THR A 163 11.36 -15.14 1.41
CA THR A 163 10.32 -14.40 2.12
C THR A 163 10.53 -12.92 1.90
N ALA A 164 9.46 -12.22 1.52
CA ALA A 164 9.40 -10.76 1.55
C ALA A 164 8.58 -10.32 2.76
N ILE A 165 9.14 -9.39 3.52
CA ILE A 165 8.51 -8.83 4.70
C ILE A 165 8.43 -7.31 4.52
N LEU A 166 7.23 -6.77 4.66
CA LEU A 166 6.98 -5.34 4.72
C LEU A 166 6.54 -4.99 6.14
N ARG A 167 7.35 -4.18 6.82
CA ARG A 167 6.99 -3.63 8.14
C ARG A 167 6.55 -2.17 7.99
N ILE A 168 5.48 -1.81 8.67
CA ILE A 168 4.92 -0.46 8.70
C ILE A 168 4.71 -0.09 10.16
N GLY A 169 5.65 0.66 10.74
CA GLY A 169 5.73 0.80 12.20
C GLY A 169 5.83 -0.57 12.88
N SER A 170 4.89 -0.87 13.79
CA SER A 170 4.81 -2.18 14.48
C SER A 170 4.09 -3.27 13.69
N LEU A 171 3.48 -2.94 12.55
CA LEU A 171 2.78 -3.92 11.71
C LEU A 171 3.80 -4.67 10.86
N GLU A 172 3.75 -6.00 10.85
CA GLU A 172 4.52 -6.84 9.95
C GLU A 172 3.59 -7.61 9.00
N LEU A 173 3.87 -7.53 7.71
CA LEU A 173 3.21 -8.32 6.68
C LEU A 173 4.26 -9.13 5.93
N SER A 174 4.13 -10.45 5.92
CA SER A 174 5.07 -11.34 5.24
C SER A 174 4.39 -12.18 4.18
N THR A 175 5.18 -12.61 3.21
CA THR A 175 4.72 -13.45 2.10
C THR A 175 5.91 -14.19 1.52
N THR A 176 5.66 -15.38 0.99
CA THR A 176 6.70 -16.25 0.44
C THR A 176 6.55 -16.37 -1.06
N GLY A 177 7.66 -16.70 -1.72
CA GLY A 177 7.68 -16.99 -3.14
C GLY A 177 8.92 -17.80 -3.50
N THR A 178 9.05 -18.11 -4.79
CA THR A 178 10.23 -18.79 -5.32
C THR A 178 10.85 -17.92 -6.39
N LEU A 179 12.09 -17.47 -6.16
CA LEU A 179 12.89 -16.78 -7.15
C LEU A 179 13.41 -17.78 -8.17
N ARG A 180 13.22 -17.47 -9.45
CA ARG A 180 13.72 -18.26 -10.57
C ARG A 180 14.84 -17.50 -11.27
N PRO A 181 15.91 -18.19 -11.72
CA PRO A 181 16.93 -17.56 -12.54
C PRO A 181 16.35 -17.19 -13.92
N ALA A 182 16.72 -16.01 -14.42
CA ALA A 182 16.37 -15.50 -15.74
C ALA A 182 17.56 -14.68 -16.28
N GLY A 183 18.55 -15.38 -16.85
CA GLY A 183 19.84 -14.78 -17.18
C GLY A 183 20.57 -14.27 -15.94
N SER A 184 21.01 -13.01 -15.93
CA SER A 184 21.64 -12.35 -14.78
C SER A 184 20.66 -11.88 -13.68
N ARG A 185 19.41 -12.35 -13.74
CA ARG A 185 18.33 -11.92 -12.85
C ARG A 185 17.75 -13.07 -12.05
N LEU A 186 17.22 -12.74 -10.88
CA LEU A 186 16.31 -13.59 -10.11
C LEU A 186 14.93 -12.95 -10.13
N VAL A 187 13.92 -13.71 -10.54
CA VAL A 187 12.57 -13.19 -10.77
C VAL A 187 11.50 -14.01 -10.07
N PHE A 188 10.47 -13.33 -9.57
CA PHE A 188 9.20 -13.89 -9.13
C PHE A 188 8.09 -13.29 -10.01
N PRO A 189 7.21 -14.13 -10.61
CA PRO A 189 6.18 -13.69 -11.53
C PRO A 189 5.05 -12.88 -10.89
#